data_AF-A0A1F7FNW2-F1
#
_entry.id   AF-A0A1F7FNW2-F1
#
_cell.length_a   1.000
_cell.length_b   1.000
_cell.length_c   1.000
_cell.angle_alpha   90.00
_cell.angle_beta   90.00
_cell.angle_gamma   90.00
#
_symmetry.space_group_name_H-M   'P 1'
#
loop_
_entity.id
_entity.type
_entity.pdbx_description
1 polymer ?
#
loop_
_entity_poly.entity_id
_entity_poly.type
_entity_poly.pdbx_seq_one_letter_code
_entity_poly.pdbx_strand_id
1 'polypeptide(L)'
;MDTVTKKSVVMIVDDVEANQALLEAILRYRGYETVVFSRGEKAVAGASQNPPDLILMDIMMPEMDGFETCRRFKADAKLCEIPIVFISALEDVDNKMKAFVNGGVDYISKPFQAEEVLARVDIHLRLRRMQLELKRQNEILTESIQLREIVESITCHDLKSPLNLLLNAPAMLLRDKNLSPEQIELLKIMKKSGLRMLEMINRSLDLVKMERDQYPINPVPVNVLNVARQVIVELDSLVKAKKIDVQIFVDGKHDFDEASFILPGEEFLFFSLLSNLVKNALESSPVEEKIFLTFDSSRHRVEVSNSGVIPAEIRSRLLVEKYVTHGKAGGTGLGVYSARLMARTLCGRLDFQSSDDGKTSFWIDFSQGDKASDGPDESHACSEQRHSLLNCNIMVVVSYESTRMLITKILREMGFSEIFETDSAATARKVLASERMLLVISDWDLPDASGKVFLDEVRASPDGVATPFIFTSGDITEEIVFAAGQDGKTSLISRPFSPDILKDKVAELLLSKITQKEMKKY
;
A
#
# COMPACT_ATOMS: atom_id res chain seq x y z
N MET A 1 13.28 -21.10 32.29
CA MET A 1 14.53 -21.46 31.60
C MET A 1 15.47 -20.29 31.78
N ASP A 2 16.54 -20.52 32.53
CA ASP A 2 17.52 -19.51 32.93
C ASP A 2 18.16 -18.86 31.71
N THR A 3 17.87 -17.57 31.49
CA THR A 3 18.63 -16.75 30.55
C THR A 3 19.98 -16.47 31.18
N VAL A 4 20.97 -17.30 30.87
CA VAL A 4 22.39 -16.96 31.07
C VAL A 4 22.60 -15.61 30.37
N THR A 5 22.66 -14.52 31.13
CA THR A 5 22.98 -13.19 30.60
C THR A 5 24.39 -13.25 30.05
N LYS A 6 24.50 -13.43 28.74
CA LYS A 6 25.77 -13.36 28.00
C LYS A 6 26.46 -12.05 28.40
N LYS A 7 27.66 -12.17 28.98
CA LYS A 7 28.45 -11.00 29.36
C LYS A 7 28.84 -10.23 28.11
N SER A 8 28.76 -8.90 28.17
CA SER A 8 29.18 -8.07 27.05
C SER A 8 30.70 -8.14 26.90
N VAL A 9 31.15 -8.28 25.65
CA VAL A 9 32.57 -8.38 25.28
C VAL A 9 33.07 -7.01 24.84
N VAL A 10 34.05 -6.47 25.56
CA VAL A 10 34.71 -5.20 25.25
C VAL A 10 36.11 -5.49 24.67
N MET A 11 36.36 -5.04 23.46
CA MET A 11 37.67 -5.13 22.83
C MET A 11 38.52 -3.91 23.23
N ILE A 12 39.76 -4.14 23.65
CA ILE A 12 40.73 -3.10 24.01
C ILE A 12 41.86 -3.12 22.99
N VAL A 13 42.16 -1.99 22.38
CA VAL A 13 43.25 -1.85 21.39
C VAL A 13 44.15 -0.68 21.81
N ASP A 14 45.34 -0.98 22.29
CA ASP A 14 46.34 0.00 22.76
C ASP A 14 47.73 -0.64 22.61
N ASP A 15 48.76 0.09 22.17
CA ASP A 15 50.10 -0.49 21.98
C ASP A 15 50.90 -0.61 23.29
N VAL A 16 50.45 0.04 24.38
CA VAL A 16 51.12 0.06 25.67
C VAL A 16 50.49 -0.96 26.63
N GLU A 17 51.25 -2.00 27.00
CA GLU A 17 50.80 -3.09 27.88
C GLU A 17 50.24 -2.61 29.23
N ALA A 18 50.80 -1.54 29.80
CA ALA A 18 50.31 -0.98 31.06
C ALA A 18 48.88 -0.41 30.96
N ASN A 19 48.54 0.23 29.83
CA ASN A 19 47.19 0.74 29.57
C ASN A 19 46.20 -0.41 29.37
N GLN A 20 46.61 -1.43 28.62
CA GLN A 20 45.81 -2.64 28.41
C GLN A 20 45.45 -3.31 29.74
N ALA A 21 46.45 -3.55 30.60
CA ALA A 21 46.25 -4.20 31.90
C ALA A 21 45.33 -3.37 32.83
N LEU A 22 45.47 -2.04 32.82
CA LEU A 22 44.62 -1.15 33.61
C LEU A 22 43.16 -1.18 33.12
N LEU A 23 42.92 -1.00 31.82
CA LEU A 23 41.57 -1.02 31.24
C LEU A 23 40.91 -2.40 31.42
N GLU A 24 41.68 -3.47 31.25
CA GLU A 24 41.20 -4.83 31.50
C GLU A 24 40.78 -5.03 32.96
N ALA A 25 41.57 -4.56 33.93
CA ALA A 25 41.23 -4.64 35.35
C ALA A 25 39.94 -3.87 35.67
N ILE A 26 39.80 -2.64 35.16
CA ILE A 26 38.61 -1.79 35.34
C ILE A 26 37.35 -2.49 34.80
N LEU A 27 37.41 -2.99 33.57
CA LEU A 27 36.25 -3.60 32.90
C LEU A 27 35.87 -4.95 33.51
N ARG A 28 36.85 -5.80 33.84
CA ARG A 28 36.60 -7.09 34.49
C ARG A 28 36.01 -6.94 35.88
N TYR A 29 36.41 -5.91 36.63
CA TYR A 29 35.80 -5.60 37.94
C TYR A 29 34.29 -5.34 37.82
N ARG A 30 33.85 -4.72 36.73
CA ARG A 30 32.43 -4.48 36.43
C ARG A 30 31.69 -5.70 35.87
N GLY A 31 32.41 -6.79 35.57
CA GLY A 31 31.85 -8.05 35.08
C GLY A 31 31.83 -8.20 33.57
N TYR A 32 32.51 -7.32 32.83
CA TYR A 32 32.68 -7.44 31.37
C TYR A 32 33.72 -8.49 31.00
N GLU A 33 33.53 -9.09 29.83
CA GLU A 33 34.57 -9.90 29.18
C GLU A 33 35.44 -8.98 28.32
N THR A 34 36.75 -9.23 28.30
CA THR A 34 37.73 -8.38 27.62
C THR A 34 38.53 -9.18 26.62
N VAL A 35 38.77 -8.60 25.44
CA VAL A 35 39.70 -9.11 24.44
C VAL A 35 40.68 -8.01 24.10
N VAL A 36 41.98 -8.29 24.16
CA VAL A 36 43.03 -7.28 24.08
C VAL A 36 43.88 -7.48 22.83
N PHE A 37 44.19 -6.38 22.14
CA PHE A 37 45.09 -6.36 21.00
C PHE A 37 46.08 -5.20 21.09
N SER A 38 47.35 -5.45 20.76
CA SER A 38 48.39 -4.43 20.74
C SER A 38 48.57 -3.72 19.39
N ARG A 39 47.80 -4.10 18.36
CA ARG A 39 47.89 -3.57 17.00
C ARG A 39 46.51 -3.55 16.32
N GLY A 40 46.21 -2.47 15.61
CA GLY A 40 44.95 -2.29 14.88
C GLY A 40 44.64 -3.39 13.86
N GLU A 41 45.63 -3.84 13.08
CA GLU A 41 45.45 -4.91 12.09
C GLU A 41 44.97 -6.23 12.71
N LYS A 42 45.56 -6.62 13.84
CA LYS A 42 45.17 -7.83 14.56
C LYS A 42 43.79 -7.68 15.20
N ALA A 43 43.45 -6.47 15.67
CA ALA A 43 42.15 -6.17 16.24
C ALA A 43 41.03 -6.33 15.21
N VAL A 44 41.20 -5.77 14.00
CA VAL A 44 40.23 -5.92 12.90
C VAL A 44 40.07 -7.40 12.52
N ALA A 45 41.19 -8.11 12.32
CA ALA A 45 41.15 -9.54 11.98
C ALA A 45 40.49 -10.40 13.06
N GLY A 46 40.74 -10.09 14.34
CA GLY A 46 40.12 -10.77 15.48
C GLY A 46 38.61 -10.50 15.57
N ALA A 47 38.20 -9.25 15.37
CA ALA A 47 36.80 -8.85 15.40
C ALA A 47 35.96 -9.47 14.27
N SER A 48 36.54 -9.65 13.07
CA SER A 48 35.84 -10.32 11.97
C SER A 48 35.46 -11.77 12.30
N GLN A 49 36.22 -12.44 13.18
CA GLN A 49 35.92 -13.81 13.63
C GLN A 49 34.97 -13.80 14.83
N ASN A 50 35.23 -12.95 15.83
CA ASN A 50 34.43 -12.83 17.04
C ASN A 50 34.12 -11.34 17.31
N PRO A 51 32.99 -10.84 16.80
CA PRO A 51 32.64 -9.42 16.94
C PRO A 51 32.41 -9.04 18.41
N PRO A 52 33.09 -7.98 18.91
CA PRO A 52 32.84 -7.46 20.25
C PRO A 52 31.55 -6.60 20.28
N ASP A 53 31.05 -6.33 21.48
CA ASP A 53 29.91 -5.44 21.69
C ASP A 53 30.32 -3.95 21.72
N LEU A 54 31.59 -3.66 22.06
CA LEU A 54 32.18 -2.32 22.06
C LEU A 54 33.71 -2.39 21.90
N ILE A 55 34.30 -1.36 21.29
CA ILE A 55 35.75 -1.25 21.11
C ILE A 55 36.26 0.01 21.83
N LEU A 56 37.25 -0.16 22.70
CA LEU A 56 38.10 0.90 23.25
C LEU A 56 39.38 0.97 22.42
N MET A 57 39.63 2.09 21.77
CA MET A 57 40.69 2.24 20.75
C MET A 57 41.63 3.39 21.09
N ASP A 58 42.91 3.09 21.31
CA ASP A 58 43.93 4.14 21.37
C ASP A 58 44.14 4.78 20.00
N ILE A 59 44.37 6.09 19.97
CA ILE A 59 44.61 6.82 18.72
C ILE A 59 46.07 6.66 18.27
N MET A 60 47.03 6.68 19.20
CA MET A 60 48.45 6.85 18.92
C MET A 60 49.17 5.50 18.92
N MET A 61 48.96 4.70 17.87
CA MET A 61 49.60 3.40 17.73
C MET A 61 50.63 3.37 16.58
N PRO A 62 51.70 2.56 16.68
CA PRO A 62 52.68 2.37 15.61
C PRO A 62 52.07 1.68 14.38
N GLU A 63 52.63 1.96 13.21
CA GLU A 63 52.24 1.40 11.90
C GLU A 63 50.85 1.86 11.42
N MET A 64 49.80 1.60 12.21
CA MET A 64 48.42 1.96 11.93
C MET A 64 47.79 2.66 13.13
N ASP A 65 47.43 3.93 12.93
CA ASP A 65 46.78 4.72 13.97
C ASP A 65 45.32 4.27 14.24
N GLY A 66 44.75 4.72 15.34
CA GLY A 66 43.38 4.38 15.73
C GLY A 66 42.33 4.88 14.75
N PHE A 67 42.58 5.99 14.04
CA PHE A 67 41.63 6.53 13.06
C PHE A 67 41.54 5.64 11.81
N GLU A 68 42.68 5.22 11.27
CA GLU A 68 42.76 4.27 10.17
C GLU A 68 42.16 2.92 10.55
N THR A 69 42.45 2.46 11.78
CA THR A 69 41.84 1.24 12.31
C THR A 69 40.31 1.36 12.37
N CYS A 70 39.79 2.49 12.87
CA CYS A 70 38.35 2.77 12.91
C CYS A 70 37.73 2.80 11.51
N ARG A 71 38.37 3.43 10.52
CA ARG A 71 37.90 3.41 9.13
C ARG A 71 37.74 1.99 8.60
N ARG A 72 38.67 1.09 8.90
CA ARG A 72 38.58 -0.33 8.50
C ARG A 72 37.41 -1.05 9.18
N PHE A 73 37.18 -0.81 10.47
CA PHE A 73 35.99 -1.32 11.17
C PHE A 73 34.69 -0.81 10.53
N LYS A 74 34.63 0.47 10.18
CA LYS A 74 33.45 1.10 9.57
C LYS A 74 33.22 0.70 8.10
N ALA A 75 34.27 0.26 7.40
CA ALA A 75 34.15 -0.25 6.04
C ALA A 75 33.62 -1.69 5.97
N ASP A 76 33.76 -2.50 7.02
CA ASP A 76 33.25 -3.87 7.06
C ASP A 76 31.77 -3.89 7.45
N ALA A 77 30.90 -4.42 6.58
CA ALA A 77 29.46 -4.50 6.81
C ALA A 77 29.04 -5.25 8.09
N LYS A 78 29.89 -6.15 8.61
CA LYS A 78 29.63 -6.88 9.86
C LYS A 78 30.06 -6.11 11.10
N LEU A 79 31.01 -5.20 10.96
CA LEU A 79 31.66 -4.52 12.09
C LEU A 79 31.34 -3.03 12.18
N CYS A 80 30.79 -2.44 11.10
CA CYS A 80 30.57 -1.01 10.98
C CYS A 80 29.63 -0.44 12.05
N GLU A 81 28.74 -1.28 12.53
CA GLU A 81 27.74 -0.98 13.54
C GLU A 81 28.26 -1.07 15.00
N ILE A 82 29.48 -1.58 15.21
CA ILE A 82 30.06 -1.70 16.55
C ILE A 82 30.50 -0.31 17.05
N PRO A 83 30.12 0.10 18.28
CA PRO A 83 30.54 1.37 18.85
C PRO A 83 32.05 1.36 19.15
N ILE A 84 32.74 2.40 18.67
CA ILE A 84 34.18 2.62 18.91
C ILE A 84 34.32 3.88 19.77
N VAL A 85 34.88 3.73 20.97
CA VAL A 85 35.22 4.81 21.89
C VAL A 85 36.73 4.98 21.86
N PHE A 86 37.17 6.16 21.43
CA PHE A 86 38.60 6.44 21.35
C PHE A 86 39.19 6.76 22.72
N ILE A 87 40.46 6.46 22.91
CA ILE A 87 41.25 6.85 24.07
C ILE A 87 42.46 7.65 23.55
N SER A 88 42.70 8.85 24.09
CA SER A 88 43.76 9.74 23.58
C SER A 88 44.37 10.62 24.65
N ALA A 89 45.67 10.90 24.54
CA ALA A 89 46.36 11.91 25.36
C ALA A 89 46.15 13.36 24.87
N LEU A 90 45.45 13.55 23.74
CA LEU A 90 45.29 14.86 23.11
C LEU A 90 43.99 15.52 23.56
N GLU A 91 44.09 16.65 24.28
CA GLU A 91 42.93 17.44 24.74
C GLU A 91 42.31 18.32 23.63
N ASP A 92 42.89 18.33 22.44
CA ASP A 92 42.55 19.26 21.37
C ASP A 92 41.18 18.98 20.70
N VAL A 93 40.41 20.04 20.48
CA VAL A 93 39.06 20.04 19.89
C VAL A 93 39.07 19.42 18.50
N ASP A 94 40.15 19.64 17.74
CA ASP A 94 40.32 19.11 16.39
C ASP A 94 40.37 17.58 16.36
N ASN A 95 40.92 16.94 17.39
CA ASN A 95 40.99 15.49 17.47
C ASN A 95 39.66 14.86 17.87
N LYS A 96 38.84 15.56 18.68
CA LYS A 96 37.46 15.15 18.97
C LYS A 96 36.61 15.19 17.70
N MET A 97 36.71 16.26 16.91
CA MET A 97 36.01 16.35 15.64
C MET A 97 36.45 15.25 14.67
N LYS A 98 37.75 14.98 14.55
CA LYS A 98 38.27 13.87 13.73
C LYS A 98 37.77 12.50 14.21
N ALA A 99 37.65 12.28 15.52
CA ALA A 99 37.13 11.02 16.06
C ALA A 99 35.69 10.75 15.59
N PHE A 100 34.81 11.74 15.66
CA PHE A 100 33.42 11.60 15.18
C PHE A 100 33.36 11.47 13.66
N VAL A 101 34.15 12.23 12.90
CA VAL A 101 34.18 12.15 11.43
C VAL A 101 34.63 10.78 10.95
N ASN A 102 35.54 10.10 11.66
CA ASN A 102 36.00 8.75 11.31
C ASN A 102 35.07 7.63 11.84
N GLY A 103 33.94 7.97 12.45
CA GLY A 103 32.92 7.01 12.91
C GLY A 103 33.06 6.55 14.36
N GLY A 104 33.91 7.20 15.16
CA GLY A 104 33.90 7.03 16.62
C GLY A 104 32.60 7.55 17.22
N VAL A 105 32.06 6.83 18.19
CA VAL A 105 30.83 7.24 18.89
C VAL A 105 31.14 8.10 20.11
N ASP A 106 32.40 8.08 20.58
CA ASP A 106 32.84 8.84 21.74
C ASP A 106 34.37 8.87 21.88
N TYR A 107 34.87 9.64 22.86
CA TYR A 107 36.30 9.72 23.18
C TYR A 107 36.54 9.83 24.72
N ILE A 108 37.66 9.30 25.21
CA ILE A 108 38.12 9.40 26.60
C ILE A 108 39.54 9.98 26.62
N SER A 109 39.79 11.00 27.42
CA SER A 109 41.12 11.62 27.55
C SER A 109 42.01 10.89 28.56
N LYS A 110 43.30 10.70 28.22
CA LYS A 110 44.36 10.22 29.12
C LYS A 110 44.95 11.44 29.87
N PRO A 111 45.22 11.34 31.19
CA PRO A 111 44.92 10.21 32.07
C PRO A 111 43.42 10.09 32.38
N PHE A 112 42.87 8.88 32.30
CA PHE A 112 41.44 8.62 32.55
C PHE A 112 41.19 8.06 33.95
N GLN A 113 40.00 8.31 34.47
CA GLN A 113 39.51 7.71 35.71
C GLN A 113 38.65 6.49 35.41
N ALA A 114 38.65 5.50 36.31
CA ALA A 114 37.90 4.26 36.11
C ALA A 114 36.41 4.51 35.95
N GLU A 115 35.87 5.47 36.70
CA GLU A 115 34.46 5.88 36.68
C GLU A 115 34.06 6.44 35.31
N GLU A 116 34.94 7.20 34.65
CA GLU A 116 34.69 7.77 33.33
C GLU A 116 34.63 6.67 32.26
N VAL A 117 35.60 5.74 32.27
CA VAL A 117 35.63 4.61 31.34
C VAL A 117 34.36 3.77 31.49
N LEU A 118 34.00 3.41 32.72
CA LEU A 118 32.83 2.60 33.00
C LEU A 118 31.53 3.30 32.59
N ALA A 119 31.39 4.60 32.90
CA ALA A 119 30.19 5.35 32.53
C ALA A 119 29.98 5.38 31.00
N ARG A 120 31.04 5.64 30.23
CA ARG A 120 30.93 5.67 28.76
C ARG A 120 30.68 4.28 28.16
N VAL A 121 31.36 3.26 28.66
CA VAL A 121 31.15 1.87 28.22
C VAL A 121 29.72 1.42 28.52
N ASP A 122 29.21 1.67 29.73
CA ASP A 122 27.84 1.30 30.14
C ASP A 122 26.79 1.97 29.23
N ILE A 123 26.94 3.27 28.93
CA ILE A 123 26.03 4.02 28.06
C ILE A 123 26.02 3.44 26.65
N HIS A 124 27.17 3.27 26.03
CA HIS A 124 27.25 2.81 24.63
C HIS A 124 26.84 1.36 24.46
N LEU A 125 27.15 0.48 25.43
CA LEU A 125 26.64 -0.89 25.43
C LEU A 125 25.12 -0.95 25.59
N ARG A 126 24.54 -0.08 26.43
CA ARG A 126 23.08 0.01 26.59
C ARG A 126 22.41 0.50 25.30
N LEU A 127 22.94 1.55 24.69
CA LEU A 127 22.44 2.08 23.41
C LEU A 127 22.51 1.01 22.32
N ARG A 128 23.63 0.30 22.21
CA ARG A 128 23.80 -0.81 21.26
C ARG A 128 22.75 -1.91 21.46
N ARG A 129 22.50 -2.31 22.71
CA ARG A 129 21.48 -3.31 23.04
C ARG A 129 20.08 -2.86 22.61
N MET A 130 19.72 -1.59 22.88
CA MET A 130 18.42 -1.05 22.49
C MET A 130 18.25 -0.96 20.97
N GLN A 131 19.30 -0.59 20.23
CA GLN A 131 19.29 -0.56 18.77
C GLN A 131 19.09 -1.96 18.17
N LEU A 132 19.80 -2.96 18.69
CA LEU A 132 19.65 -4.36 18.24
C LEU A 132 18.25 -4.89 18.52
N GLU A 133 17.69 -4.61 19.69
CA GLU A 133 16.33 -5.02 20.05
C GLU A 133 15.28 -4.34 19.16
N LEU A 134 15.41 -3.03 18.93
CA LEU A 134 14.50 -2.30 18.06
C LEU A 134 14.55 -2.84 16.62
N LYS A 135 15.74 -3.13 16.10
CA LYS A 135 15.90 -3.74 14.77
C LYS A 135 15.22 -5.10 14.69
N ARG A 136 15.40 -5.95 15.71
CA ARG A 136 14.75 -7.26 15.79
C ARG A 136 13.22 -7.13 15.83
N GLN A 137 12.69 -6.18 16.60
CA GLN A 137 11.25 -5.95 16.67
C GLN A 137 10.68 -5.47 15.34
N ASN A 138 11.39 -4.58 14.64
CA ASN A 138 11.01 -4.16 13.29
C ASN A 138 11.00 -5.34 12.30
N GLU A 139 12.02 -6.19 12.32
CA GLU A 139 12.08 -7.39 11.46
C GLU A 139 10.89 -8.32 11.71
N ILE A 140 10.58 -8.61 12.98
CA ILE A 140 9.41 -9.43 13.37
C ILE A 140 8.10 -8.77 12.92
N LEU A 141 7.98 -7.45 13.10
CA LEU A 141 6.78 -6.72 12.70
C LEU A 141 6.59 -6.76 11.18
N THR A 142 7.65 -6.54 10.40
CA THR A 142 7.61 -6.62 8.94
C THR A 142 7.21 -8.02 8.47
N GLU A 143 7.78 -9.07 9.07
CA GLU A 143 7.41 -10.45 8.76
C GLU A 143 5.94 -10.72 9.10
N SER A 144 5.47 -10.28 10.27
CA SER A 144 4.07 -10.42 10.68
C SER A 144 3.11 -9.70 9.73
N ILE A 145 3.48 -8.52 9.22
CA ILE A 145 2.70 -7.79 8.22
C ILE A 145 2.61 -8.63 6.95
N GLN A 146 3.76 -9.04 6.39
CA GLN A 146 3.82 -9.83 5.15
C GLN A 146 2.99 -11.12 5.24
N LEU A 147 3.13 -11.86 6.34
CA LEU A 147 2.34 -13.08 6.59
C LEU A 147 0.84 -12.79 6.59
N ARG A 148 0.42 -11.69 7.21
CA ARG A 148 -0.98 -11.28 7.22
C ARG A 148 -1.49 -10.94 5.81
N GLU A 149 -0.69 -10.26 4.99
CA GLU A 149 -1.06 -9.96 3.60
C GLU A 149 -1.23 -11.24 2.76
N ILE A 150 -0.32 -12.19 2.95
CA ILE A 150 -0.37 -13.49 2.26
C ILE A 150 -1.63 -14.25 2.66
N VAL A 151 -1.96 -14.31 3.96
CA VAL A 151 -3.17 -14.98 4.45
C VAL A 151 -4.43 -14.30 3.90
N GLU A 152 -4.50 -12.97 3.94
CA GLU A 152 -5.66 -12.22 3.44
C GLU A 152 -5.83 -12.36 1.92
N SER A 153 -4.73 -12.39 1.17
CA SER A 153 -4.75 -12.60 -0.29
C SER A 153 -5.17 -14.02 -0.67
N ILE A 154 -4.58 -15.04 -0.02
CA ILE A 154 -4.91 -16.46 -0.26
C ILE A 154 -6.36 -16.75 0.11
N THR A 155 -6.81 -16.32 1.29
CA THR A 155 -8.19 -16.57 1.73
C THR A 155 -9.20 -15.97 0.74
N CYS A 156 -8.94 -14.77 0.21
CA CYS A 156 -9.84 -14.19 -0.78
C CYS A 156 -9.78 -14.91 -2.14
N HIS A 157 -8.61 -15.34 -2.60
CA HIS A 157 -8.45 -16.14 -3.81
C HIS A 157 -9.16 -17.50 -3.70
N ASP A 158 -8.95 -18.20 -2.59
CA ASP A 158 -9.49 -19.52 -2.31
C ASP A 158 -10.99 -19.49 -2.03
N LEU A 159 -11.55 -18.34 -1.64
CA LEU A 159 -13.00 -18.12 -1.58
C LEU A 159 -13.60 -17.79 -2.96
N LYS A 160 -12.87 -17.09 -3.84
CA LYS A 160 -13.33 -16.76 -5.20
C LYS A 160 -13.46 -18.01 -6.07
N SER A 161 -12.52 -18.95 -5.96
CA SER A 161 -12.50 -20.17 -6.78
C SER A 161 -13.76 -21.06 -6.66
N PRO A 162 -14.18 -21.52 -5.46
CA PRO A 162 -15.42 -22.29 -5.29
C PRO A 162 -16.66 -21.46 -5.63
N LEU A 163 -16.60 -20.14 -5.44
CA LEU A 163 -17.71 -19.25 -5.76
C LEU A 163 -17.92 -19.10 -7.26
N ASN A 164 -16.84 -19.05 -8.05
CA ASN A 164 -16.92 -19.04 -9.51
C ASN A 164 -17.60 -20.31 -10.04
N LEU A 165 -17.36 -21.47 -9.41
CA LEU A 165 -18.07 -22.70 -9.76
C LEU A 165 -19.58 -22.59 -9.47
N LEU A 166 -19.95 -22.05 -8.30
CA LEU A 166 -21.36 -21.78 -7.94
C LEU A 166 -22.04 -20.73 -8.83
N LEU A 167 -21.27 -19.85 -9.47
CA LEU A 167 -21.78 -18.87 -10.43
C LEU A 167 -21.97 -19.45 -11.83
N ASN A 168 -21.00 -20.25 -12.28
CA ASN A 168 -20.96 -20.78 -13.63
C ASN A 168 -21.88 -21.99 -13.83
N ALA A 169 -21.99 -22.88 -12.84
CA ALA A 169 -22.82 -24.07 -12.96
C ALA A 169 -24.31 -23.73 -13.19
N PRO A 170 -24.95 -22.81 -12.44
CA PRO A 170 -26.32 -22.39 -12.73
C PRO A 170 -26.45 -21.65 -14.07
N ALA A 171 -25.45 -20.84 -14.44
CA ALA A 171 -25.45 -20.11 -15.71
C ALA A 171 -25.36 -21.05 -16.93
N MET A 172 -24.65 -22.17 -16.80
CA MET A 172 -24.62 -23.23 -17.81
C MET A 172 -25.95 -23.99 -17.87
N LEU A 173 -26.52 -24.39 -16.72
CA LEU A 173 -27.79 -25.12 -16.66
C LEU A 173 -28.96 -24.30 -17.22
N LEU A 174 -28.99 -22.98 -16.98
CA LEU A 174 -30.00 -22.07 -17.53
C LEU A 174 -30.03 -22.00 -19.07
N ARG A 175 -29.04 -22.57 -19.78
CA ARG A 175 -29.04 -22.68 -21.24
C ARG A 175 -29.79 -23.92 -21.75
N ASP A 176 -30.14 -24.86 -20.86
CA ASP A 176 -30.86 -26.07 -21.22
C ASP A 176 -32.36 -25.77 -21.43
N LYS A 177 -32.95 -26.39 -22.46
CA LYS A 177 -34.36 -26.16 -22.85
C LYS A 177 -35.35 -27.00 -22.04
N ASN A 178 -34.88 -27.98 -21.28
CA ASN A 178 -35.72 -28.95 -20.56
C ASN A 178 -35.94 -28.61 -19.07
N LEU A 179 -35.71 -27.37 -18.66
CA LEU A 179 -35.92 -26.94 -17.28
C LEU A 179 -37.37 -26.58 -17.00
N SER A 180 -37.90 -27.04 -15.86
CA SER A 180 -39.18 -26.57 -15.35
C SER A 180 -39.09 -25.12 -14.86
N PRO A 181 -40.21 -24.36 -14.83
CA PRO A 181 -40.23 -22.99 -14.31
C PRO A 181 -39.69 -22.86 -12.88
N GLU A 182 -39.96 -23.84 -12.01
CA GLU A 182 -39.48 -23.88 -10.63
C GLU A 182 -37.95 -24.08 -10.55
N GLN A 183 -37.38 -24.93 -11.41
CA GLN A 183 -35.94 -25.11 -11.52
C GLN A 183 -35.24 -23.85 -12.03
N ILE A 184 -35.85 -23.14 -13.00
CA ILE A 184 -35.32 -21.86 -13.50
C ILE A 184 -35.25 -20.83 -12.37
N GLU A 185 -36.30 -20.71 -11.56
CA GLU A 185 -36.30 -19.77 -10.42
C GLU A 185 -35.26 -20.14 -9.35
N LEU A 186 -35.12 -21.42 -9.00
CA LEU A 186 -34.06 -21.90 -8.09
C LEU A 186 -32.65 -21.54 -8.61
N LEU A 187 -32.39 -21.75 -9.90
CA LEU A 187 -31.10 -21.41 -10.53
C LEU A 187 -30.84 -19.89 -10.54
N LYS A 188 -31.87 -19.06 -10.75
CA LYS A 188 -31.75 -17.60 -10.65
C LYS A 188 -31.43 -17.16 -9.21
N ILE A 189 -32.07 -17.76 -8.21
CA ILE A 189 -31.80 -17.47 -6.79
C ILE A 189 -30.37 -17.85 -6.42
N MET A 190 -29.89 -19.02 -6.87
CA MET A 190 -28.51 -19.47 -6.66
C MET A 190 -27.51 -18.50 -7.32
N LYS A 191 -27.72 -18.14 -8.58
CA LYS A 191 -26.87 -17.19 -9.31
C LYS A 191 -26.82 -15.82 -8.61
N LYS A 192 -27.98 -15.29 -8.19
CA LYS A 192 -28.07 -14.01 -7.47
C LYS A 192 -27.32 -14.06 -6.14
N SER A 193 -27.42 -15.19 -5.43
CA SER A 193 -26.70 -15.39 -4.16
C SER A 193 -25.19 -15.50 -4.36
N GLY A 194 -24.74 -16.20 -5.41
CA GLY A 194 -23.33 -16.27 -5.80
C GLY A 194 -22.73 -14.91 -6.15
N LEU A 195 -23.45 -14.10 -6.93
CA LEU A 195 -22.99 -12.77 -7.33
C LEU A 195 -22.85 -11.85 -6.11
N ARG A 196 -23.81 -11.94 -5.17
CA ARG A 196 -23.78 -11.19 -3.92
C ARG A 196 -22.60 -11.58 -3.03
N MET A 197 -22.25 -12.86 -2.96
CA MET A 197 -21.05 -13.30 -2.23
C MET A 197 -19.77 -12.76 -2.88
N LEU A 198 -19.70 -12.73 -4.22
CA LEU A 198 -18.50 -12.28 -4.93
C LEU A 198 -18.28 -10.79 -4.71
N GLU A 199 -19.38 -10.03 -4.78
CA GLU A 199 -19.38 -8.62 -4.44
C GLU A 199 -18.96 -8.38 -2.99
N MET A 200 -19.41 -9.21 -2.03
CA MET A 200 -18.99 -9.11 -0.64
C MET A 200 -17.49 -9.37 -0.45
N ILE A 201 -16.92 -10.35 -1.17
CA ILE A 201 -15.47 -10.64 -1.15
C ILE A 201 -14.68 -9.47 -1.74
N ASN A 202 -15.10 -8.95 -2.90
CA ASN A 202 -14.43 -7.82 -3.53
C ASN A 202 -14.48 -6.57 -2.64
N ARG A 203 -15.65 -6.24 -2.08
CA ARG A 203 -15.79 -5.15 -1.10
C ARG A 203 -14.88 -5.35 0.12
N SER A 204 -14.71 -6.58 0.59
CA SER A 204 -13.79 -6.87 1.70
C SER A 204 -12.33 -6.60 1.33
N LEU A 205 -11.91 -6.95 0.12
CA LEU A 205 -10.56 -6.65 -0.39
C LEU A 205 -10.33 -5.15 -0.52
N ASP A 206 -11.31 -4.42 -1.04
CA ASP A 206 -11.21 -2.97 -1.20
C ASP A 206 -11.11 -2.27 0.15
N LEU A 207 -11.88 -2.73 1.16
CA LEU A 207 -11.76 -2.23 2.53
C LEU A 207 -10.36 -2.44 3.13
N VAL A 208 -9.74 -3.61 2.89
CA VAL A 208 -8.37 -3.89 3.36
C VAL A 208 -7.37 -2.93 2.70
N LYS A 209 -7.51 -2.67 1.39
CA LYS A 209 -6.66 -1.70 0.69
C LYS A 209 -6.86 -0.29 1.22
N MET A 210 -8.10 0.11 1.51
CA MET A 210 -8.41 1.42 2.10
C MET A 210 -7.85 1.56 3.52
N GLU A 211 -7.88 0.52 4.35
CA GLU A 211 -7.28 0.54 5.70
C GLU A 211 -5.78 0.80 5.67
N ARG A 212 -5.09 0.37 4.61
CA ARG A 212 -3.66 0.56 4.39
C ARG A 212 -3.32 1.83 3.62
N ASP A 213 -4.31 2.66 3.29
CA ASP A 213 -4.15 3.82 2.41
C ASP A 213 -3.53 3.46 1.03
N GLN A 214 -3.76 2.22 0.56
CA GLN A 214 -3.24 1.67 -0.70
C GLN A 214 -4.31 1.54 -1.80
N TYR A 215 -5.53 2.00 -1.55
CA TYR A 215 -6.58 1.98 -2.57
C TYR A 215 -6.21 2.95 -3.71
N PRO A 216 -6.12 2.48 -4.97
CA PRO A 216 -5.70 3.31 -6.09
C PRO A 216 -6.84 4.21 -6.56
N ILE A 217 -7.09 5.30 -5.86
CA ILE A 217 -8.16 6.24 -6.23
C ILE A 217 -7.81 7.00 -7.52
N ASN A 218 -8.74 7.03 -8.47
CA ASN A 218 -8.67 7.85 -9.67
C ASN A 218 -9.75 8.95 -9.63
N PRO A 219 -9.46 10.12 -9.04
CA PRO A 219 -10.46 11.14 -8.79
C PRO A 219 -10.90 11.82 -10.10
N VAL A 220 -12.18 11.67 -10.44
CA VAL A 220 -12.86 12.41 -11.50
C VAL A 220 -13.93 13.35 -10.90
N PRO A 221 -14.35 14.42 -11.59
CA PRO A 221 -15.46 15.25 -11.14
C PRO A 221 -16.76 14.44 -11.13
N VAL A 222 -17.34 14.22 -9.95
CA VAL A 222 -18.60 13.47 -9.76
C VAL A 222 -19.67 14.39 -9.21
N ASN A 223 -20.85 14.42 -9.83
CA ASN A 223 -22.01 15.09 -9.25
C ASN A 223 -22.66 14.18 -8.19
N VAL A 224 -22.26 14.36 -6.93
CA VAL A 224 -22.68 13.52 -5.79
C VAL A 224 -24.18 13.61 -5.53
N LEU A 225 -24.83 14.72 -5.90
CA LEU A 225 -26.28 14.86 -5.82
C LEU A 225 -27.00 13.83 -6.71
N ASN A 226 -26.51 13.62 -7.93
CA ASN A 226 -27.08 12.60 -8.83
C ASN A 226 -26.87 11.19 -8.28
N VAL A 227 -25.71 10.93 -7.68
CA VAL A 227 -25.41 9.67 -7.00
C VAL A 227 -26.38 9.44 -5.84
N ALA A 228 -26.67 10.46 -5.04
CA ALA A 228 -27.63 10.37 -3.95
C ALA A 228 -29.05 10.05 -4.43
N ARG A 229 -29.50 10.70 -5.52
CA ARG A 229 -30.79 10.38 -6.16
C ARG A 229 -30.82 8.92 -6.63
N GLN A 230 -29.75 8.42 -7.21
CA GLN A 230 -29.64 7.01 -7.62
C GLN A 230 -29.70 6.04 -6.43
N VAL A 231 -29.04 6.36 -5.31
CA VAL A 231 -29.10 5.56 -4.07
C VAL A 231 -30.54 5.48 -3.53
N ILE A 232 -31.30 6.57 -3.56
CA ILE A 232 -32.69 6.58 -3.10
C ILE A 232 -33.55 5.66 -3.99
N VAL A 233 -33.34 5.71 -5.31
CA VAL A 233 -34.04 4.81 -6.26
C VAL A 233 -33.70 3.35 -5.98
N GLU A 234 -32.44 3.01 -5.69
CA GLU A 234 -32.05 1.64 -5.32
C GLU A 234 -32.73 1.16 -4.03
N LEU A 235 -32.86 2.05 -3.04
CA LEU A 235 -33.44 1.75 -1.73
C LEU A 235 -34.96 1.94 -1.66
N ASP A 236 -35.63 2.24 -2.77
CA ASP A 236 -37.07 2.54 -2.86
C ASP A 236 -37.96 1.45 -2.22
N SER A 237 -37.57 0.18 -2.33
CA SER A 237 -38.30 -0.93 -1.68
C SER A 237 -38.33 -0.82 -0.15
N LEU A 238 -37.23 -0.40 0.48
CA LEU A 238 -37.13 -0.14 1.93
C LEU A 238 -37.89 1.12 2.32
N VAL A 239 -37.78 2.18 1.51
CA VAL A 239 -38.49 3.45 1.69
C VAL A 239 -40.00 3.20 1.72
N LYS A 240 -40.54 2.47 0.73
CA LYS A 240 -41.97 2.12 0.65
C LYS A 240 -42.41 1.18 1.77
N ALA A 241 -41.61 0.18 2.12
CA ALA A 241 -41.94 -0.76 3.18
C ALA A 241 -42.13 -0.08 4.54
N LYS A 242 -41.33 0.96 4.82
CA LYS A 242 -41.44 1.77 6.05
C LYS A 242 -42.24 3.06 5.89
N LYS A 243 -42.76 3.37 4.69
CA LYS A 243 -43.42 4.64 4.34
C LYS A 243 -42.63 5.87 4.78
N ILE A 244 -41.30 5.83 4.63
CA ILE A 244 -40.42 6.95 5.00
C ILE A 244 -40.42 7.98 3.86
N ASP A 245 -40.44 9.26 4.20
CA ASP A 245 -40.27 10.36 3.25
C ASP A 245 -38.81 10.82 3.25
N VAL A 246 -38.11 10.69 2.12
CA VAL A 246 -36.71 11.07 1.97
C VAL A 246 -36.64 12.42 1.26
N GLN A 247 -36.19 13.45 1.98
CA GLN A 247 -36.12 14.83 1.48
C GLN A 247 -34.67 15.24 1.25
N ILE A 248 -34.37 15.74 0.05
CA ILE A 248 -33.05 16.29 -0.29
C ILE A 248 -33.07 17.82 -0.22
N PHE A 249 -32.06 18.40 0.41
CA PHE A 249 -31.84 19.84 0.50
C PHE A 249 -30.45 20.19 -0.03
N VAL A 250 -30.36 21.21 -0.87
CA VAL A 250 -29.10 21.78 -1.39
C VAL A 250 -29.06 23.25 -0.98
N ASP A 251 -28.04 23.65 -0.22
CA ASP A 251 -27.84 25.02 0.27
C ASP A 251 -29.10 25.63 0.93
N GLY A 252 -29.78 24.80 1.74
CA GLY A 252 -31.00 25.18 2.47
C GLY A 252 -32.27 25.25 1.62
N LYS A 253 -32.21 24.93 0.32
CA LYS A 253 -33.36 24.85 -0.58
C LYS A 253 -33.71 23.40 -0.88
N HIS A 254 -35.01 23.09 -0.94
CA HIS A 254 -35.47 21.75 -1.28
C HIS A 254 -35.10 21.41 -2.73
N ASP A 255 -34.71 20.16 -2.98
CA ASP A 255 -34.19 19.64 -4.26
C ASP A 255 -34.86 20.26 -5.50
N PHE A 256 -34.04 20.78 -6.41
CA PHE A 256 -34.44 21.35 -7.69
C PHE A 256 -33.52 20.80 -8.80
N ASP A 257 -34.11 20.52 -9.96
CA ASP A 257 -33.45 19.75 -11.03
C ASP A 257 -32.12 20.35 -11.53
N GLU A 258 -31.94 21.67 -11.40
CA GLU A 258 -30.75 22.40 -11.84
C GLU A 258 -29.59 22.41 -10.82
N ALA A 259 -29.81 21.91 -9.59
CA ALA A 259 -28.75 21.86 -8.58
C ALA A 259 -27.63 20.87 -8.98
N SER A 260 -26.39 21.23 -8.67
CA SER A 260 -25.24 20.33 -8.82
C SER A 260 -24.34 20.44 -7.60
N PHE A 261 -23.78 19.30 -7.18
CA PHE A 261 -22.83 19.24 -6.08
C PHE A 261 -21.66 18.36 -6.53
N ILE A 262 -20.61 18.99 -7.03
CA ILE A 262 -19.50 18.31 -7.70
C ILE A 262 -18.32 18.15 -6.73
N LEU A 263 -17.86 16.92 -6.54
CA LEU A 263 -16.66 16.62 -5.77
C LEU A 263 -15.70 15.74 -6.59
N PRO A 264 -14.37 15.86 -6.40
CA PRO A 264 -13.41 14.95 -7.00
C PRO A 264 -13.47 13.58 -6.31
N GLY A 265 -13.55 12.50 -7.08
CA GLY A 265 -13.54 11.13 -6.56
C GLY A 265 -14.04 10.10 -7.56
N GLU A 266 -14.44 8.93 -7.09
CA GLU A 266 -15.02 7.87 -7.92
C GLU A 266 -16.52 7.76 -7.64
N GLU A 267 -17.33 7.68 -8.69
CA GLU A 267 -18.79 7.57 -8.59
C GLU A 267 -19.20 6.37 -7.73
N PHE A 268 -18.52 5.23 -7.90
CA PHE A 268 -18.79 4.01 -7.15
C PHE A 268 -18.49 4.14 -5.64
N LEU A 269 -17.44 4.88 -5.27
CA LEU A 269 -17.10 5.14 -3.87
C LEU A 269 -18.13 6.06 -3.22
N PHE A 270 -18.52 7.16 -3.90
CA PHE A 270 -19.60 8.03 -3.42
C PHE A 270 -20.92 7.25 -3.28
N PHE A 271 -21.26 6.42 -4.26
CA PHE A 271 -22.45 5.59 -4.23
C PHE A 271 -22.45 4.63 -3.04
N SER A 272 -21.35 3.91 -2.84
CA SER A 272 -21.21 2.95 -1.75
C SER A 272 -21.24 3.64 -0.38
N LEU A 273 -20.59 4.79 -0.25
CA LEU A 273 -20.58 5.61 0.96
C LEU A 273 -21.99 6.10 1.31
N LEU A 274 -22.70 6.70 0.35
CA LEU A 274 -24.05 7.21 0.57
C LEU A 274 -25.06 6.08 0.81
N SER A 275 -24.97 4.99 0.06
CA SER A 275 -25.82 3.81 0.23
C SER A 275 -25.69 3.23 1.65
N ASN A 276 -24.46 3.15 2.19
CA ASN A 276 -24.24 2.70 3.55
C ASN A 276 -24.88 3.62 4.61
N LEU A 277 -24.76 4.94 4.45
CA LEU A 277 -25.33 5.91 5.39
C LEU A 277 -26.86 5.99 5.30
N VAL A 278 -27.41 6.10 4.08
CA VAL A 278 -28.86 6.20 3.83
C VAL A 278 -29.56 4.91 4.25
N LYS A 279 -28.99 3.74 3.93
CA LYS A 279 -29.54 2.47 4.37
C LYS A 279 -29.53 2.36 5.91
N ASN A 280 -28.45 2.80 6.57
CA ASN A 280 -28.42 2.82 8.03
C ASN A 280 -29.53 3.71 8.62
N ALA A 281 -29.69 4.92 8.06
CA ALA A 281 -30.76 5.84 8.42
C ALA A 281 -32.15 5.22 8.23
N LEU A 282 -32.42 4.57 7.08
CA LEU A 282 -33.69 3.89 6.80
C LEU A 282 -33.95 2.74 7.76
N GLU A 283 -32.96 1.89 8.02
CA GLU A 283 -33.13 0.75 8.91
C GLU A 283 -33.36 1.17 10.37
N SER A 284 -32.73 2.27 10.81
CA SER A 284 -32.80 2.76 12.19
C SER A 284 -33.97 3.72 12.44
N SER A 285 -34.60 4.25 11.38
CA SER A 285 -35.76 5.13 11.52
C SER A 285 -37.05 4.35 11.80
N PRO A 286 -37.97 4.91 12.62
CA PRO A 286 -39.34 4.43 12.75
C PRO A 286 -40.11 4.46 11.42
N VAL A 287 -41.28 3.81 11.39
CA VAL A 287 -42.20 3.81 10.24
C VAL A 287 -42.88 5.19 10.15
N GLU A 288 -43.15 5.68 8.93
CA GLU A 288 -43.84 6.97 8.66
C GLU A 288 -43.05 8.23 9.08
N GLU A 289 -41.73 8.12 9.23
CA GLU A 289 -40.82 9.23 9.58
C GLU A 289 -40.13 9.85 8.36
N LYS A 290 -39.38 10.94 8.60
CA LYS A 290 -38.60 11.64 7.57
C LYS A 290 -37.10 11.40 7.70
N ILE A 291 -36.43 11.32 6.55
CA ILE A 291 -34.97 11.32 6.45
C ILE A 291 -34.56 12.53 5.62
N PHE A 292 -33.53 13.23 6.07
CA PHE A 292 -33.00 14.42 5.43
C PHE A 292 -31.62 14.14 4.86
N LEU A 293 -31.43 14.45 3.59
CA LEU A 293 -30.12 14.50 2.94
C LEU A 293 -29.79 15.96 2.64
N THR A 294 -28.76 16.50 3.26
CA THR A 294 -28.37 17.91 3.12
C THR A 294 -27.00 18.04 2.47
N PHE A 295 -26.94 18.83 1.41
CA PHE A 295 -25.72 19.19 0.69
C PHE A 295 -25.44 20.66 0.94
N ASP A 296 -24.31 20.97 1.59
CA ASP A 296 -23.85 22.33 1.85
C ASP A 296 -22.61 22.59 1.01
N SER A 297 -22.80 23.34 -0.08
CA SER A 297 -21.75 23.69 -1.04
C SER A 297 -20.69 24.59 -0.42
N SER A 298 -21.05 25.41 0.57
CA SER A 298 -20.10 26.33 1.23
C SER A 298 -19.09 25.59 2.11
N ARG A 299 -19.54 24.52 2.78
CA ARG A 299 -18.72 23.68 3.65
C ARG A 299 -18.18 22.44 2.95
N HIS A 300 -18.55 22.21 1.69
CA HIS A 300 -18.34 20.95 0.98
C HIS A 300 -18.77 19.77 1.86
N ARG A 301 -19.97 19.87 2.44
CA ARG A 301 -20.48 18.90 3.42
C ARG A 301 -21.69 18.16 2.88
N VAL A 302 -21.72 16.86 3.14
CA VAL A 302 -22.91 16.01 2.91
C VAL A 302 -23.37 15.44 4.24
N GLU A 303 -24.64 15.62 4.58
CA GLU A 303 -25.24 15.16 5.84
C GLU A 303 -26.46 14.27 5.57
N VAL A 304 -26.56 13.18 6.33
CA VAL A 304 -27.72 12.27 6.37
C VAL A 304 -28.26 12.27 7.79
N SER A 305 -29.51 12.73 7.96
CA SER A 305 -30.17 12.86 9.26
C SER A 305 -31.45 12.05 9.33
N ASN A 306 -31.71 11.43 10.48
CA ASN A 306 -32.84 10.53 10.68
C ASN A 306 -33.34 10.49 12.14
N SER A 307 -34.61 10.12 12.34
CA SER A 307 -35.27 10.06 13.65
C SER A 307 -34.94 8.80 14.49
N GLY A 308 -33.85 8.09 14.17
CA GLY A 308 -33.41 6.90 14.89
C GLY A 308 -32.30 7.22 15.89
N VAL A 309 -32.23 6.50 17.01
CA VAL A 309 -31.20 6.71 18.05
C VAL A 309 -30.14 5.61 18.00
N ILE A 310 -28.87 6.00 18.11
CA ILE A 310 -27.76 5.06 18.31
C ILE A 310 -27.61 4.82 19.82
N PRO A 311 -27.67 3.57 20.31
CA PRO A 311 -27.47 3.25 21.72
C PRO A 311 -26.11 3.73 22.25
N ALA A 312 -26.08 4.30 23.46
CA ALA A 312 -24.88 4.88 24.06
C ALA A 312 -23.69 3.91 24.12
N GLU A 313 -23.98 2.61 24.31
CA GLU A 313 -23.00 1.52 24.40
C GLU A 313 -22.12 1.36 23.17
N ILE A 314 -22.63 1.72 21.98
CA ILE A 314 -21.92 1.52 20.70
C ILE A 314 -21.40 2.83 20.10
N ARG A 315 -21.78 4.01 20.64
CA ARG A 315 -21.43 5.32 20.06
C ARG A 315 -19.92 5.52 19.91
N SER A 316 -19.14 5.21 20.94
CA SER A 316 -17.67 5.40 20.92
C SER A 316 -16.94 4.47 19.95
N ARG A 317 -17.56 3.34 19.58
CA ARG A 317 -16.94 2.27 18.78
C ARG A 317 -17.40 2.30 17.32
N LEU A 318 -18.52 2.95 17.02
CA LEU A 318 -19.22 2.88 15.74
C LEU A 318 -18.38 3.28 14.52
N LEU A 319 -17.55 4.32 14.69
CA LEU A 319 -16.63 4.77 13.65
C LEU A 319 -15.34 3.95 13.65
N VAL A 320 -14.87 3.46 14.80
CA VAL A 320 -13.51 2.93 14.96
C VAL A 320 -13.41 1.43 14.69
N GLU A 321 -14.40 0.67 15.15
CA GLU A 321 -14.35 -0.79 15.18
C GLU A 321 -15.19 -1.44 14.08
N LYS A 322 -14.78 -2.64 13.67
CA LYS A 322 -15.52 -3.48 12.74
C LYS A 322 -16.63 -4.23 13.48
N TYR A 323 -17.69 -4.60 12.75
CA TYR A 323 -18.77 -5.49 13.24
C TYR A 323 -19.57 -4.95 14.43
N VAL A 324 -19.66 -3.63 14.57
CA VAL A 324 -20.47 -3.01 15.63
C VAL A 324 -21.94 -3.04 15.22
N THR A 325 -22.75 -3.85 15.93
CA THR A 325 -24.20 -3.93 15.75
C THR A 325 -24.90 -3.96 17.11
N HIS A 326 -26.16 -3.52 17.13
CA HIS A 326 -27.03 -3.65 18.29
C HIS A 326 -28.45 -3.97 17.83
N GLY A 327 -29.02 -5.08 18.33
CA GLY A 327 -30.44 -5.42 18.19
C GLY A 327 -30.97 -5.84 16.80
N LYS A 328 -30.14 -6.00 15.76
CA LYS A 328 -30.59 -6.34 14.40
C LYS A 328 -30.14 -7.74 13.96
N ALA A 329 -31.08 -8.62 13.62
CA ALA A 329 -30.83 -10.02 13.24
C ALA A 329 -30.16 -10.24 11.86
N GLY A 330 -29.68 -9.19 11.19
CA GLY A 330 -29.09 -9.29 9.85
C GLY A 330 -28.12 -8.17 9.45
N GLY A 331 -27.69 -7.33 10.39
CA GLY A 331 -26.70 -6.27 10.14
C GLY A 331 -25.28 -6.84 10.18
N THR A 332 -24.45 -6.53 9.18
CA THR A 332 -23.04 -6.97 9.16
C THR A 332 -22.15 -6.16 10.12
N GLY A 333 -22.63 -5.01 10.61
CA GLY A 333 -21.84 -4.10 11.46
C GLY A 333 -20.65 -3.43 10.78
N LEU A 334 -20.54 -3.58 9.45
CA LEU A 334 -19.47 -2.98 8.65
C LEU A 334 -19.88 -1.67 7.97
N GLY A 335 -21.18 -1.38 7.81
CA GLY A 335 -21.65 -0.29 6.94
C GLY A 335 -21.09 1.10 7.31
N VAL A 336 -21.12 1.46 8.59
CA VAL A 336 -20.58 2.76 9.06
C VAL A 336 -19.06 2.80 8.98
N TYR A 337 -18.40 1.68 9.33
CA TYR A 337 -16.95 1.54 9.22
C TYR A 337 -16.47 1.67 7.77
N SER A 338 -17.15 1.03 6.81
CA SER A 338 -16.87 1.14 5.39
C SER A 338 -17.13 2.55 4.86
N ALA A 339 -18.22 3.20 5.30
CA ALA A 339 -18.50 4.59 4.93
C ALA A 339 -17.39 5.51 5.43
N ARG A 340 -16.84 5.29 6.63
CA ARG A 340 -15.70 6.06 7.15
C ARG A 340 -14.44 5.87 6.29
N LEU A 341 -14.11 4.63 5.95
CA LEU A 341 -12.94 4.35 5.10
C LEU A 341 -13.08 4.99 3.73
N MET A 342 -14.24 4.83 3.08
CA MET A 342 -14.54 5.47 1.79
C MET A 342 -14.47 7.00 1.89
N ALA A 343 -14.99 7.59 2.97
CA ALA A 343 -14.90 9.04 3.19
C ALA A 343 -13.43 9.47 3.24
N ARG A 344 -12.61 8.77 4.04
CA ARG A 344 -11.18 9.05 4.16
C ARG A 344 -10.45 8.90 2.82
N THR A 345 -10.75 7.84 2.05
CA THR A 345 -10.20 7.62 0.70
C THR A 345 -10.59 8.74 -0.26
N LEU A 346 -11.79 9.31 -0.10
CA LEU A 346 -12.28 10.48 -0.85
C LEU A 346 -11.82 11.83 -0.24
N CYS A 347 -10.80 11.82 0.62
CA CYS A 347 -10.29 13.02 1.32
C CYS A 347 -11.36 13.76 2.17
N GLY A 348 -12.41 13.04 2.60
CA GLY A 348 -13.45 13.52 3.49
C GLY A 348 -13.33 12.94 4.89
N ARG A 349 -13.92 13.63 5.87
CA ARG A 349 -14.00 13.19 7.25
C ARG A 349 -15.46 12.90 7.63
N LEU A 350 -15.76 11.62 7.92
CA LEU A 350 -17.06 11.20 8.43
C LEU A 350 -17.11 11.37 9.95
N ASP A 351 -18.08 12.14 10.43
CA ASP A 351 -18.43 12.28 11.84
C ASP A 351 -19.94 12.09 12.03
N PHE A 352 -20.38 11.96 13.28
CA PHE A 352 -21.80 11.81 13.59
C PHE A 352 -22.16 12.39 14.96
N GLN A 353 -23.44 12.69 15.12
CA GLN A 353 -24.06 13.04 16.39
C GLN A 353 -25.35 12.24 16.54
N SER A 354 -25.59 11.70 17.73
CA SER A 354 -26.85 11.05 18.08
C SER A 354 -27.29 11.56 19.44
N SER A 355 -28.47 12.16 19.49
CA SER A 355 -29.07 12.71 20.69
C SER A 355 -30.09 11.75 21.28
N ASP A 356 -30.24 11.78 22.60
CA ASP A 356 -31.19 10.90 23.31
C ASP A 356 -32.66 11.32 23.08
N ASP A 357 -32.88 12.48 22.44
CA ASP A 357 -34.19 13.02 22.06
C ASP A 357 -34.73 12.51 20.71
N GLY A 358 -34.05 11.54 20.08
CA GLY A 358 -34.58 10.84 18.91
C GLY A 358 -33.94 11.20 17.57
N LYS A 359 -32.78 11.87 17.51
CA LYS A 359 -32.15 12.25 16.23
C LYS A 359 -30.73 11.74 16.09
N THR A 360 -30.39 11.28 14.90
CA THR A 360 -29.03 10.94 14.50
C THR A 360 -28.70 11.63 13.19
N SER A 361 -27.55 12.29 13.15
CA SER A 361 -26.98 12.89 11.95
C SER A 361 -25.58 12.35 11.72
N PHE A 362 -25.32 11.84 10.51
CA PHE A 362 -23.99 11.57 10.00
C PHE A 362 -23.64 12.65 8.99
N TRP A 363 -22.46 13.26 9.09
CA TRP A 363 -21.99 14.21 8.08
C TRP A 363 -20.56 13.91 7.66
N ILE A 364 -20.27 14.28 6.42
CA ILE A 364 -18.95 14.16 5.82
C ILE A 364 -18.49 15.55 5.44
N ASP A 365 -17.37 15.97 6.00
CA ASP A 365 -16.68 17.19 5.63
C ASP A 365 -15.60 16.89 4.60
N PHE A 366 -15.78 17.34 3.35
CA PHE A 366 -14.77 17.27 2.31
C PHE A 366 -13.98 18.58 2.32
N SER A 367 -13.09 18.76 3.30
CA SER A 367 -12.20 19.94 3.30
C SER A 367 -11.35 19.94 2.04
N GLN A 368 -11.33 21.03 1.27
CA GLN A 368 -10.21 21.29 0.38
C GLN A 368 -8.95 21.28 1.25
N GLY A 369 -8.04 20.33 1.00
CA GLY A 369 -6.99 19.98 1.94
C GLY A 369 -6.25 21.18 2.51
N ASP A 370 -6.31 21.32 3.84
CA ASP A 370 -5.26 22.01 4.58
C ASP A 370 -3.96 21.27 4.29
N LYS A 371 -3.10 21.90 3.48
CA LYS A 371 -1.68 21.62 3.49
C LYS A 371 -1.17 21.89 4.90
N ALA A 372 -0.94 20.84 5.67
CA ALA A 372 -0.02 20.92 6.79
C ALA A 372 1.38 21.15 6.19
N SER A 373 1.85 22.38 6.31
CA SER A 373 3.23 22.82 6.08
C SER A 373 4.17 22.14 7.06
N ASP A 374 5.06 21.29 6.55
CA ASP A 374 6.52 21.42 6.73
C ASP A 374 7.24 20.36 5.87
N GLY A 375 7.78 20.84 4.75
CA GLY A 375 8.56 20.10 3.77
C GLY A 375 8.75 21.00 2.54
N PRO A 376 9.97 21.17 2.00
CA PRO A 376 10.28 22.28 1.10
C PRO A 376 9.50 22.16 -0.21
N ASP A 377 9.12 23.34 -0.73
CA ASP A 377 8.43 23.57 -2.00
C ASP A 377 8.86 22.63 -3.14
N GLU A 378 7.99 21.69 -3.51
CA GLU A 378 8.02 20.97 -4.80
C GLU A 378 6.78 21.27 -5.66
N SER A 379 6.09 22.40 -5.42
CA SER A 379 4.90 22.78 -6.21
C SER A 379 5.17 23.62 -7.48
N HIS A 380 6.40 23.61 -8.02
CA HIS A 380 6.70 24.26 -9.30
C HIS A 380 7.20 23.35 -10.43
N ALA A 381 7.27 22.02 -10.23
CA ALA A 381 7.73 21.10 -11.29
C ALA A 381 6.61 20.36 -12.06
N CYS A 382 5.37 20.32 -11.54
CA CYS A 382 4.35 19.38 -12.03
C CYS A 382 3.42 19.92 -13.14
N SER A 383 3.52 21.19 -13.55
CA SER A 383 2.66 21.77 -14.61
C SER A 383 3.25 21.75 -16.02
N GLU A 384 4.55 21.50 -16.20
CA GLU A 384 5.17 21.47 -17.54
C GLU A 384 5.36 20.07 -18.13
N GLN A 385 5.17 18.99 -17.36
CA GLN A 385 5.47 17.62 -17.82
C GLN A 385 4.27 16.81 -18.33
N ARG A 386 3.02 17.26 -18.13
CA ARG A 386 1.82 16.58 -18.67
C ARG A 386 1.66 16.70 -20.19
N HIS A 387 2.38 17.61 -20.84
CA HIS A 387 2.29 17.83 -22.29
C HIS A 387 3.16 16.88 -23.15
N SER A 388 3.89 15.91 -22.56
CA SER A 388 4.80 15.03 -23.32
C SER A 388 4.26 13.60 -23.61
N LEU A 389 3.06 13.23 -23.15
CA LEU A 389 2.50 11.88 -23.36
C LEU A 389 1.45 11.78 -24.49
N LEU A 390 1.17 12.88 -25.18
CA LEU A 390 0.06 12.98 -26.15
C LEU A 390 0.32 12.34 -27.54
N ASN A 391 1.53 11.83 -27.82
CA ASN A 391 1.88 11.13 -29.06
C ASN A 391 2.60 9.80 -28.76
N CYS A 392 1.92 8.82 -28.18
CA CYS A 392 2.51 7.53 -27.84
C CYS A 392 1.70 6.38 -28.47
N ASN A 393 2.39 5.54 -29.25
CA ASN A 393 1.77 4.43 -29.98
C ASN A 393 1.55 3.24 -29.03
N ILE A 394 0.31 2.74 -28.94
CA ILE A 394 -0.03 1.49 -28.23
C ILE A 394 -0.42 0.43 -29.24
N MET A 395 0.03 -0.80 -29.04
CA MET A 395 -0.37 -1.95 -29.84
C MET A 395 -1.35 -2.84 -29.08
N VAL A 396 -2.43 -3.27 -29.75
CA VAL A 396 -3.41 -4.23 -29.26
C VAL A 396 -3.51 -5.40 -30.25
N VAL A 397 -2.96 -6.56 -29.86
CA VAL A 397 -2.90 -7.79 -30.66
C VAL A 397 -3.88 -8.82 -30.08
N VAL A 398 -5.12 -8.82 -30.56
CA VAL A 398 -6.21 -9.60 -29.95
C VAL A 398 -7.06 -10.24 -31.05
N SER A 399 -7.22 -11.56 -30.98
CA SER A 399 -7.86 -12.39 -32.01
C SER A 399 -9.37 -12.12 -32.12
N TYR A 400 -10.03 -11.84 -30.99
CA TYR A 400 -11.47 -11.59 -30.93
C TYR A 400 -11.80 -10.10 -31.04
N GLU A 401 -12.52 -9.73 -32.10
CA GLU A 401 -12.91 -8.35 -32.40
C GLU A 401 -13.62 -7.64 -31.23
N SER A 402 -14.55 -8.33 -30.55
CA SER A 402 -15.26 -7.77 -29.40
C SER A 402 -14.35 -7.41 -28.22
N THR A 403 -13.33 -8.24 -27.98
CA THR A 403 -12.33 -7.99 -26.91
C THR A 403 -11.39 -6.88 -27.32
N ARG A 404 -10.96 -6.86 -28.59
CA ARG A 404 -10.11 -5.81 -29.14
C ARG A 404 -10.80 -4.45 -29.06
N MET A 405 -12.06 -4.35 -29.47
CA MET A 405 -12.87 -3.13 -29.35
C MET A 405 -13.01 -2.64 -27.90
N LEU A 406 -13.20 -3.57 -26.95
CA LEU A 406 -13.28 -3.23 -25.52
C LEU A 406 -11.97 -2.63 -25.01
N ILE A 407 -10.83 -3.28 -25.29
CA ILE A 407 -9.50 -2.81 -24.89
C ILE A 407 -9.21 -1.45 -25.52
N THR A 408 -9.45 -1.29 -26.83
CA THR A 408 -9.25 -0.03 -27.55
C THR A 408 -10.10 1.08 -26.94
N LYS A 409 -11.39 0.81 -26.62
CA LYS A 409 -12.26 1.79 -25.98
C LYS A 409 -11.71 2.25 -24.64
N ILE A 410 -11.26 1.31 -23.80
CA ILE A 410 -10.68 1.60 -22.49
C ILE A 410 -9.42 2.46 -22.62
N LEU A 411 -8.52 2.12 -23.56
CA LEU A 411 -7.31 2.88 -23.81
C LEU A 411 -7.61 4.31 -24.31
N ARG A 412 -8.62 4.49 -25.15
CA ARG A 412 -9.06 5.84 -25.57
C ARG A 412 -9.63 6.65 -24.41
N GLU A 413 -10.39 6.02 -23.51
CA GLU A 413 -10.86 6.66 -22.27
C GLU A 413 -9.68 7.09 -21.37
N MET A 414 -8.56 6.38 -21.41
CA MET A 414 -7.31 6.76 -20.72
C MET A 414 -6.55 7.89 -21.42
N GLY A 415 -7.01 8.37 -22.58
CA GLY A 415 -6.40 9.48 -23.32
C GLY A 415 -5.38 9.08 -24.37
N PHE A 416 -5.22 7.79 -24.69
CA PHE A 416 -4.35 7.36 -25.78
C PHE A 416 -5.02 7.56 -27.14
N SER A 417 -4.37 8.34 -28.01
CA SER A 417 -4.84 8.69 -29.36
C SER A 417 -4.39 7.69 -30.43
N GLU A 418 -3.12 7.28 -30.39
CA GLU A 418 -2.49 6.41 -31.39
C GLU A 418 -2.51 4.94 -30.93
N ILE A 419 -3.55 4.20 -31.34
CA ILE A 419 -3.73 2.77 -31.01
C ILE A 419 -3.75 1.95 -32.29
N PHE A 420 -2.83 0.99 -32.40
CA PHE A 420 -2.71 0.04 -33.49
C PHE A 420 -3.40 -1.26 -33.11
N GLU A 421 -4.43 -1.63 -33.88
CA GLU A 421 -5.23 -2.82 -33.64
C GLU A 421 -4.87 -3.92 -34.64
N THR A 422 -4.52 -5.09 -34.14
CA THR A 422 -4.18 -6.27 -34.95
C THR A 422 -4.84 -7.53 -34.39
N ASP A 423 -5.01 -8.54 -35.25
CA ASP A 423 -5.66 -9.81 -34.93
C ASP A 423 -4.68 -11.00 -34.83
N SER A 424 -3.41 -10.77 -35.14
CA SER A 424 -2.39 -11.80 -35.34
C SER A 424 -0.99 -11.25 -35.10
N ALA A 425 -0.05 -12.14 -34.75
CA ALA A 425 1.35 -11.78 -34.59
C ALA A 425 1.98 -11.32 -35.92
N ALA A 426 1.60 -11.93 -37.05
CA ALA A 426 2.06 -11.58 -38.39
C ALA A 426 1.75 -10.13 -38.78
N THR A 427 0.55 -9.64 -38.45
CA THR A 427 0.15 -8.26 -38.74
C THR A 427 0.81 -7.29 -37.76
N ALA A 428 0.90 -7.67 -36.47
CA ALA A 428 1.61 -6.89 -35.46
C ALA A 428 3.09 -6.66 -35.82
N ARG A 429 3.79 -7.68 -36.37
CA ARG A 429 5.18 -7.59 -36.81
C ARG A 429 5.42 -6.49 -37.86
N LYS A 430 4.49 -6.32 -38.80
CA LYS A 430 4.62 -5.28 -39.84
C LYS A 430 4.61 -3.88 -39.24
N VAL A 431 3.81 -3.67 -38.20
CA VAL A 431 3.72 -2.37 -37.52
C VAL A 431 4.90 -2.15 -36.58
N LEU A 432 5.33 -3.19 -35.84
CA LEU A 432 6.52 -3.11 -34.97
C LEU A 432 7.83 -2.85 -35.74
N ALA A 433 7.86 -3.13 -37.05
CA ALA A 433 9.01 -2.82 -37.90
C ALA A 433 9.11 -1.34 -38.29
N SER A 434 7.99 -0.60 -38.29
CA SER A 434 7.94 0.81 -38.70
C SER A 434 7.71 1.77 -37.54
N GLU A 435 7.10 1.32 -36.45
CA GLU A 435 6.62 2.16 -35.36
C GLU A 435 7.15 1.69 -34.00
N ARG A 436 7.49 2.65 -33.14
CA ARG A 436 7.91 2.37 -31.75
C ARG A 436 6.72 2.34 -30.82
N MET A 437 6.56 1.24 -30.08
CA MET A 437 5.45 1.07 -29.16
C MET A 437 5.80 1.49 -27.73
N LEU A 438 4.90 2.24 -27.10
CA LEU A 438 4.97 2.56 -25.69
C LEU A 438 4.56 1.35 -24.84
N LEU A 439 3.56 0.60 -25.28
CA LEU A 439 2.97 -0.56 -24.63
C LEU A 439 2.45 -1.55 -25.69
N VAL A 440 2.57 -2.85 -25.43
CA VAL A 440 1.94 -3.91 -26.23
C VAL A 440 0.99 -4.71 -25.35
N ILE A 441 -0.25 -4.89 -25.82
CA ILE A 441 -1.25 -5.75 -25.20
C ILE A 441 -1.53 -6.88 -26.18
N SER A 442 -1.36 -8.13 -25.76
CA SER A 442 -1.51 -9.29 -26.63
C SER A 442 -2.32 -10.40 -25.97
N ASP A 443 -3.12 -11.10 -26.76
CA ASP A 443 -3.66 -12.37 -26.35
C ASP A 443 -2.56 -13.42 -26.19
N TRP A 444 -2.78 -14.37 -25.27
CA TRP A 444 -1.95 -15.56 -25.17
C TRP A 444 -2.16 -16.51 -26.35
N ASP A 445 -3.42 -16.71 -26.75
CA ASP A 445 -3.78 -17.57 -27.88
C ASP A 445 -4.01 -16.73 -29.14
N LEU A 446 -2.92 -16.43 -29.85
CA LEU A 446 -2.98 -15.81 -31.18
C LEU A 446 -3.19 -16.90 -32.25
N PRO A 447 -3.84 -16.58 -33.39
CA PRO A 447 -4.14 -17.58 -34.42
C PRO A 447 -2.90 -18.15 -35.11
N ASP A 448 -1.78 -17.43 -35.09
CA ASP A 448 -0.57 -17.73 -35.85
C ASP A 448 0.71 -17.87 -34.99
N ALA A 449 0.61 -17.65 -33.68
CA ALA A 449 1.71 -17.81 -32.72
C ALA A 449 1.15 -17.97 -31.30
N SER A 450 1.95 -18.47 -30.35
CA SER A 450 1.62 -18.29 -28.94
C SER A 450 2.05 -16.89 -28.48
N GLY A 451 1.39 -16.37 -27.46
CA GLY A 451 1.73 -15.08 -26.85
C GLY A 451 3.17 -15.06 -26.34
N LYS A 452 3.69 -16.20 -25.86
CA LYS A 452 5.10 -16.34 -25.48
C LYS A 452 6.05 -16.16 -26.66
N VAL A 453 5.78 -16.81 -27.79
CA VAL A 453 6.59 -16.65 -29.01
C VAL A 453 6.56 -15.19 -29.47
N PHE A 454 5.39 -14.56 -29.47
CA PHE A 454 5.26 -13.15 -29.84
C PHE A 454 5.98 -12.20 -28.87
N LEU A 455 5.94 -12.47 -27.56
CA LEU A 455 6.71 -11.72 -26.56
C LEU A 455 8.22 -11.82 -26.81
N ASP A 456 8.73 -13.02 -27.08
CA ASP A 456 10.16 -13.24 -27.36
C ASP A 456 10.59 -12.49 -28.62
N GLU A 457 9.74 -12.45 -29.65
CA GLU A 457 9.96 -11.63 -30.86
C GLU A 457 10.00 -10.13 -30.55
N VAL A 458 9.06 -9.63 -29.73
CA VAL A 458 9.06 -8.22 -29.30
C VAL A 458 10.33 -7.91 -28.53
N ARG A 459 10.73 -8.77 -27.58
CA ARG A 459 11.94 -8.59 -26.75
C ARG A 459 13.24 -8.68 -27.54
N ALA A 460 13.28 -9.41 -28.65
CA ALA A 460 14.44 -9.48 -29.54
C ALA A 460 14.69 -8.18 -30.32
N SER A 461 13.71 -7.28 -30.41
CA SER A 461 13.89 -5.96 -31.04
C SER A 461 14.63 -4.98 -30.11
N PRO A 462 15.47 -4.06 -30.66
CA PRO A 462 16.26 -3.12 -29.84
C PRO A 462 15.41 -2.25 -28.91
N ASP A 463 14.20 -1.89 -29.33
CA ASP A 463 13.28 -1.06 -28.55
C ASP A 463 12.38 -1.90 -27.62
N GLY A 464 12.13 -3.17 -27.97
CA GLY A 464 11.21 -4.03 -27.25
C GLY A 464 11.73 -4.61 -25.94
N VAL A 465 13.04 -4.58 -25.68
CA VAL A 465 13.65 -4.96 -24.39
C VAL A 465 13.08 -4.12 -23.22
N ALA A 466 12.68 -2.88 -23.50
CA ALA A 466 12.14 -1.96 -22.50
C ALA A 466 10.63 -1.71 -22.65
N THR A 467 9.97 -2.29 -23.64
CA THR A 467 8.54 -2.05 -23.88
C THR A 467 7.69 -2.89 -22.93
N PRO A 468 6.89 -2.27 -22.06
CA PRO A 468 5.95 -3.01 -21.24
C PRO A 468 5.00 -3.86 -22.07
N PHE A 469 4.62 -5.02 -21.53
CA PHE A 469 3.83 -6.00 -22.24
C PHE A 469 2.72 -6.55 -21.34
N ILE A 470 1.49 -6.65 -21.85
CA ILE A 470 0.34 -7.21 -21.12
C ILE A 470 -0.21 -8.40 -21.88
N PHE A 471 -0.26 -9.56 -21.24
CA PHE A 471 -0.97 -10.73 -21.73
C PHE A 471 -2.45 -10.66 -21.37
N THR A 472 -3.32 -11.09 -22.28
CA THR A 472 -4.71 -11.40 -21.96
C THR A 472 -5.04 -12.86 -22.29
N SER A 473 -5.56 -13.60 -21.31
CA SER A 473 -5.87 -15.03 -21.48
C SER A 473 -7.18 -15.41 -20.79
N GLY A 474 -7.98 -16.29 -21.40
CA GLY A 474 -9.18 -16.87 -20.77
C GLY A 474 -8.83 -17.95 -19.74
N ASP A 475 -7.76 -18.70 -20.00
CA ASP A 475 -7.24 -19.75 -19.11
C ASP A 475 -5.87 -19.33 -18.58
N ILE A 476 -5.68 -19.41 -17.26
CA ILE A 476 -4.39 -19.12 -16.63
C ILE A 476 -3.67 -20.45 -16.40
N THR A 477 -2.58 -20.68 -17.14
CA THR A 477 -1.69 -21.83 -16.92
C THR A 477 -0.38 -21.39 -16.28
N GLU A 478 0.37 -22.34 -15.69
CA GLU A 478 1.69 -22.06 -15.11
C GLU A 478 2.65 -21.43 -16.13
N GLU A 479 2.54 -21.80 -17.40
CA GLU A 479 3.36 -21.26 -18.50
C GLU A 479 3.14 -19.75 -18.70
N ILE A 480 1.89 -19.28 -18.60
CA ILE A 480 1.52 -17.87 -18.75
C ILE A 480 2.02 -17.05 -17.56
N VAL A 481 1.82 -17.58 -16.34
CA VAL A 481 2.25 -16.93 -15.10
C VAL A 481 3.77 -16.81 -15.08
N PHE A 482 4.47 -17.89 -15.48
CA PHE A 482 5.92 -17.88 -15.58
C PHE A 482 6.41 -16.86 -16.61
N ALA A 483 5.81 -16.81 -17.81
CA ALA A 483 6.16 -15.83 -18.83
C ALA A 483 5.92 -14.37 -18.39
N ALA A 484 4.86 -14.11 -17.63
CA ALA A 484 4.58 -12.78 -17.08
C ALA A 484 5.55 -12.36 -15.96
N GLY A 485 6.11 -13.32 -15.21
CA GLY A 485 6.97 -13.04 -14.06
C GLY A 485 8.47 -12.87 -14.34
N GLN A 486 8.94 -13.14 -15.57
CA GLN A 486 10.40 -13.23 -15.83
C GLN A 486 11.16 -11.90 -15.88
N ASP A 487 10.55 -10.82 -16.38
CA ASP A 487 11.29 -9.60 -16.75
C ASP A 487 10.85 -8.33 -16.00
N GLY A 488 9.89 -8.44 -15.08
CA GLY A 488 9.33 -7.32 -14.30
C GLY A 488 8.66 -6.23 -15.13
N LYS A 489 8.49 -6.43 -16.44
CA LYS A 489 7.91 -5.51 -17.41
C LYS A 489 6.74 -6.13 -18.17
N THR A 490 6.43 -7.37 -17.85
CA THR A 490 5.33 -8.14 -18.40
C THR A 490 4.28 -8.32 -17.31
N SER A 491 3.01 -8.25 -17.68
CA SER A 491 1.88 -8.49 -16.78
C SER A 491 0.84 -9.36 -17.44
N LEU A 492 -0.01 -9.98 -16.63
CA LEU A 492 -1.10 -10.84 -17.08
C LEU A 492 -2.44 -10.29 -16.62
N ILE A 493 -3.43 -10.36 -17.52
CA ILE A 493 -4.84 -10.09 -17.26
C ILE A 493 -5.66 -11.32 -17.66
N SER A 494 -6.45 -11.84 -16.73
CA SER A 494 -7.38 -12.95 -16.99
C SER A 494 -8.69 -12.45 -17.58
N ARG A 495 -9.20 -13.11 -18.63
CA ARG A 495 -10.51 -12.85 -19.23
C ARG A 495 -11.58 -13.72 -18.57
N PRO A 496 -12.79 -13.18 -18.30
CA PRO A 496 -13.20 -11.78 -18.50
C PRO A 496 -12.59 -10.85 -17.44
N PHE A 497 -12.21 -9.64 -17.83
CA PHE A 497 -11.69 -8.59 -16.95
C PHE A 497 -12.61 -7.37 -16.92
N SER A 498 -12.61 -6.62 -15.82
CA SER A 498 -13.27 -5.31 -15.75
C SER A 498 -12.41 -4.24 -16.43
N PRO A 499 -13.02 -3.15 -16.94
CA PRO A 499 -12.28 -2.00 -17.47
C PRO A 499 -11.21 -1.46 -16.52
N ASP A 500 -11.48 -1.45 -15.22
CA ASP A 500 -10.59 -0.88 -14.21
C ASP A 500 -9.30 -1.71 -14.04
N ILE A 501 -9.39 -3.05 -14.10
CA ILE A 501 -8.21 -3.92 -14.05
C ILE A 501 -7.23 -3.61 -15.19
N LEU A 502 -7.75 -3.35 -16.39
CA LEU A 502 -6.92 -2.97 -17.53
C LEU A 502 -6.30 -1.58 -17.32
N LYS A 503 -7.09 -0.60 -16.84
CA LYS A 503 -6.61 0.76 -16.55
C LYS A 503 -5.48 0.75 -15.52
N ASP A 504 -5.64 0.02 -14.42
CA ASP A 504 -4.65 -0.11 -13.36
C ASP A 504 -3.34 -0.73 -13.86
N LYS A 505 -3.44 -1.83 -14.61
CA LYS A 505 -2.25 -2.53 -15.13
C LYS A 505 -1.48 -1.71 -16.16
N VAL A 506 -2.20 -0.96 -17.00
CA VAL A 506 -1.59 -0.01 -17.94
C VAL A 506 -0.88 1.11 -17.17
N ALA A 507 -1.50 1.67 -16.14
CA ALA A 507 -0.90 2.72 -15.31
C ALA A 507 0.35 2.24 -14.56
N GLU A 508 0.29 1.08 -13.91
CA GLU A 508 1.41 0.44 -13.18
C GLU A 508 2.65 0.27 -14.07
N LEU A 509 2.46 -0.27 -15.26
CA LEU A 509 3.53 -0.56 -16.21
C LEU A 509 4.11 0.71 -16.88
N LEU A 510 3.31 1.77 -17.02
CA LEU A 510 3.78 3.02 -17.60
C LEU A 510 4.46 3.93 -16.56
N LEU A 511 3.98 3.94 -15.31
CA LEU A 511 4.60 4.68 -14.20
C LEU A 511 6.00 4.18 -13.87
N SER A 512 6.23 2.86 -13.90
CA SER A 512 7.57 2.27 -13.72
C SER A 512 8.59 2.71 -14.78
N LYS A 513 8.12 3.10 -15.97
CA LYS A 513 8.96 3.60 -17.08
C LYS A 513 9.33 5.08 -16.91
N ILE A 514 8.48 5.86 -16.24
CA ILE A 514 8.71 7.29 -15.96
C ILE A 514 9.82 7.46 -14.90
N THR A 515 9.75 6.68 -13.82
CA THR A 515 10.77 6.69 -12.75
C THR A 515 12.15 6.22 -13.22
N GLN A 516 12.22 5.27 -14.16
CA GLN A 516 13.50 4.83 -14.75
C GLN A 516 14.16 5.86 -15.68
N LYS A 517 13.37 6.77 -16.26
CA LYS A 517 13.90 7.84 -17.13
C LYS A 517 14.53 8.98 -16.31
N GLU A 518 14.05 9.18 -15.08
CA GLU A 518 14.60 10.15 -14.12
C GLU A 518 15.91 9.66 -13.49
N MET A 519 16.02 8.37 -13.19
CA MET A 519 17.27 7.77 -12.65
C MET A 519 18.43 7.68 -13.67
N LYS A 520 18.20 7.89 -14.97
CA LYS A 520 19.26 7.97 -15.98
C LYS A 520 19.75 9.40 -16.26
N LYS A 521 19.15 10.40 -15.60
CA LYS A 521 19.52 11.82 -15.71
C LYS A 521 20.36 12.33 -14.53
N TYR A 522 20.58 11.46 -13.53
CA TYR A 522 21.57 11.59 -12.47
C TYR A 522 22.61 10.49 -12.65
#